data_AF-A0A818JDC3-F1
#
_entry.id   AF-A0A818JDC3-F1
#
_cell.length_a   1.000
_cell.length_b   1.000
_cell.length_c   1.000
_cell.angle_alpha   90.00
_cell.angle_beta   90.00
_cell.angle_gamma   90.00
#
_symmetry.space_group_name_H-M   'P 1'
#
loop_
_entity.id
_entity.type
_entity.pdbx_description
1 polymer ?
#
loop_
_entity_poly.entity_id
_entity_poly.type
_entity_poly.pdbx_seq_one_letter_code
_entity_poly.pdbx_strand_id
1 'polypeptide(L)'
;MTLKLIILFLIVGYTVGYRIASEVCPLPSSLKPNYDFNWKSKSNEWSNTQAETSYIMLALSWSPTFCASLSQSARENKFQCHPSNSFGLIVHGLWPQALKAPNVRAHPRNCRDEPQLNATFVKRYFCIMPDEDLVQGEWEKHGK
;
A
#
# COMPACT_ATOMS: atom_id res chain seq x y z
N MET A 1 69.25 -10.76 12.38
CA MET A 1 68.42 -11.01 11.19
C MET A 1 67.13 -11.67 11.67
N THR A 2 66.19 -10.86 12.16
CA THR A 2 64.88 -10.58 11.52
C THR A 2 63.91 -11.74 11.55
N LEU A 3 63.11 -11.81 12.62
CA LEU A 3 61.70 -12.20 12.51
C LEU A 3 60.90 -11.58 13.66
N LYS A 4 60.83 -10.25 13.64
CA LYS A 4 59.87 -9.46 14.41
C LYS A 4 58.66 -9.28 13.49
N LEU A 5 57.46 -9.39 14.06
CA LEU A 5 56.15 -9.14 13.46
C LEU A 5 55.69 -10.21 12.46
N ILE A 6 54.55 -10.85 12.75
CA ILE A 6 53.41 -11.19 11.88
C ILE A 6 52.58 -12.25 12.65
N ILE A 7 52.13 -11.95 13.88
CA ILE A 7 51.04 -12.71 14.52
C ILE A 7 50.21 -11.71 15.33
N LEU A 8 49.57 -10.76 14.66
CA LEU A 8 48.56 -9.90 15.30
C LEU A 8 47.59 -9.28 14.29
N PHE A 9 47.08 -10.01 13.31
CA PHE A 9 46.07 -9.44 12.38
C PHE A 9 45.11 -10.49 11.79
N LEU A 10 44.53 -11.38 12.59
CA LEU A 10 43.53 -12.33 12.08
C LEU A 10 42.28 -12.51 12.93
N ILE A 11 41.88 -11.53 13.78
CA ILE A 11 40.53 -11.54 14.38
C ILE A 11 39.96 -10.12 14.47
N VAL A 12 39.82 -9.44 13.35
CA VAL A 12 38.76 -8.41 13.20
C VAL A 12 38.05 -8.69 11.88
N GLY A 13 37.58 -9.92 11.73
CA GLY A 13 36.69 -10.32 10.66
C GLY A 13 35.30 -9.80 10.94
N TYR A 14 35.07 -8.53 10.60
CA TYR A 14 33.81 -7.98 10.10
C TYR A 14 32.56 -8.84 10.39
N THR A 15 32.03 -8.77 11.61
CA THR A 15 30.57 -8.84 11.76
C THR A 15 30.02 -7.46 11.38
N VAL A 16 30.19 -7.06 10.11
CA VAL A 16 29.17 -6.20 9.50
C VAL A 16 27.98 -7.12 9.43
N GLY A 17 27.18 -7.10 10.50
CA GLY A 17 25.85 -7.65 10.45
C GLY A 17 25.18 -6.94 9.31
N TYR A 18 25.03 -7.62 8.18
CA TYR A 18 24.05 -7.24 7.19
C TYR A 18 22.74 -7.24 7.96
N ARG A 19 22.29 -6.04 8.34
CA ARG A 19 20.90 -5.81 8.69
C ARG A 19 20.17 -6.06 7.38
N ILE A 20 19.84 -7.33 7.10
CA ILE A 20 18.65 -7.61 6.33
C ILE A 20 17.57 -6.93 7.15
N ALA A 21 17.16 -5.73 6.75
CA ALA A 21 15.93 -5.17 7.25
C ALA A 21 14.87 -6.17 6.79
N SER A 22 14.50 -7.11 7.66
CA SER A 22 13.23 -7.78 7.46
C SER A 22 12.22 -6.65 7.47
N GLU A 23 11.41 -6.53 6.41
CA GLU A 23 10.27 -5.62 6.39
C GLU A 23 9.29 -6.10 7.46
N VAL A 24 9.60 -5.77 8.72
CA VAL A 24 8.64 -5.89 9.81
C VAL A 24 7.69 -4.74 9.55
N CYS A 25 6.54 -5.07 9.01
CA CYS A 25 5.39 -4.19 8.99
C CYS A 25 4.71 -4.34 10.35
N PRO A 26 4.95 -3.43 11.32
CA PRO A 26 4.19 -3.44 12.56
C PRO A 26 2.74 -3.09 12.23
N LEU A 27 1.81 -4.01 12.43
CA LEU A 27 0.40 -3.67 12.22
C LEU A 27 -0.04 -2.59 13.22
N PRO A 28 -0.92 -1.65 12.83
CA PRO A 28 -1.50 -0.72 13.78
C PRO A 28 -2.31 -1.47 14.84
N SER A 29 -2.25 -0.99 16.08
CA SER A 29 -3.01 -1.55 17.21
C SER A 29 -4.52 -1.53 16.91
N SER A 30 -5.01 -0.44 16.34
CA SER A 30 -6.39 -0.24 15.91
C SER A 30 -6.45 0.41 14.53
N LEU A 31 -7.50 0.11 13.76
CA LEU A 31 -7.87 0.87 12.57
C LEU A 31 -8.80 2.02 12.96
N LYS A 32 -8.98 3.01 12.08
CA LYS A 32 -10.10 3.96 12.16
C LYS A 32 -11.42 3.18 12.30
N PRO A 33 -12.36 3.63 13.14
CA PRO A 33 -13.58 2.87 13.41
C PRO A 33 -14.56 2.86 12.24
N ASN A 34 -14.60 3.96 11.47
CA ASN A 34 -15.43 4.08 10.28
C ASN A 34 -14.56 4.48 9.09
N TYR A 35 -14.20 3.49 8.28
CA TYR A 35 -13.48 3.66 7.01
C TYR A 35 -14.35 3.30 5.80
N ASP A 36 -15.64 3.04 6.02
CA ASP A 36 -16.63 2.82 4.97
C ASP A 36 -16.72 4.04 4.04
N PHE A 37 -16.51 3.82 2.75
CA PHE A 37 -16.42 4.92 1.81
C PHE A 37 -17.76 5.08 1.11
N ASN A 38 -18.58 6.07 1.47
CA ASN A 38 -19.83 6.27 0.73
C ASN A 38 -19.53 6.89 -0.66
N TRP A 39 -19.16 6.09 -1.65
CA TRP A 39 -18.84 6.55 -3.00
C TRP A 39 -20.06 7.19 -3.68
N LYS A 40 -21.28 6.73 -3.37
CA LYS A 40 -22.53 7.31 -3.89
C LYS A 40 -22.74 8.76 -3.45
N SER A 41 -22.11 9.18 -2.34
CA SER A 41 -22.15 10.56 -1.87
C SER A 41 -21.16 11.48 -2.59
N LYS A 42 -20.24 10.94 -3.41
CA LYS A 42 -19.24 11.71 -4.15
C LYS A 42 -19.71 11.98 -5.59
N SER A 43 -20.09 13.22 -5.85
CA SER A 43 -20.72 13.67 -7.10
C SER A 43 -19.84 13.58 -8.37
N ASN A 44 -18.55 13.27 -8.24
CA ASN A 44 -17.61 13.15 -9.36
C ASN A 44 -17.11 11.71 -9.60
N GLU A 45 -17.62 10.72 -8.85
CA GLU A 45 -17.30 9.31 -9.04
C GLU A 45 -18.16 8.72 -10.17
N TRP A 46 -17.52 8.11 -11.17
CA TRP A 46 -18.19 7.46 -12.29
C TRP A 46 -18.54 6.02 -11.94
N SER A 47 -19.66 5.49 -12.44
CA SER A 47 -19.99 4.07 -12.36
C SER A 47 -20.08 3.48 -13.76
N ASN A 48 -19.54 2.28 -13.93
CA ASN A 48 -19.81 1.49 -15.12
C ASN A 48 -19.97 0.03 -14.74
N THR A 49 -21.23 -0.38 -14.62
CA THR A 49 -21.61 -1.73 -14.18
C THR A 49 -21.83 -2.69 -15.36
N GLN A 50 -21.77 -2.20 -16.59
CA GLN A 50 -22.05 -2.96 -17.81
C GLN A 50 -20.79 -3.35 -18.59
N ALA A 51 -19.64 -2.75 -18.29
CA ALA A 51 -18.39 -3.12 -18.93
C ALA A 51 -17.92 -4.50 -18.46
N GLU A 52 -17.57 -5.35 -19.42
CA GLU A 52 -16.93 -6.63 -19.13
C GLU A 52 -15.44 -6.45 -18.83
N THR A 53 -14.98 -7.12 -17.78
CA THR A 53 -13.56 -7.16 -17.43
C THR A 53 -12.79 -8.00 -18.45
N SER A 54 -11.86 -7.37 -19.15
CA SER A 54 -10.96 -8.05 -20.10
C SER A 54 -9.60 -8.38 -19.48
N TYR A 55 -9.10 -7.53 -18.58
CA TYR A 55 -7.85 -7.75 -17.85
C TYR A 55 -7.86 -7.03 -16.50
N ILE A 56 -6.93 -7.42 -15.61
CA ILE A 56 -6.69 -6.76 -14.33
C ILE A 56 -5.39 -5.97 -14.43
N MET A 57 -5.46 -4.68 -14.11
CA MET A 57 -4.28 -3.83 -13.96
C MET A 57 -3.85 -3.80 -12.49
N LEU A 58 -2.60 -4.15 -12.22
CA LEU A 58 -1.98 -3.91 -10.91
C LEU A 58 -1.49 -2.46 -10.85
N ALA A 59 -2.16 -1.64 -10.06
CA ALA A 59 -1.74 -0.29 -9.77
C ALA A 59 -0.81 -0.30 -8.56
N LEU A 60 0.40 0.26 -8.70
CA LEU A 60 1.39 0.38 -7.63
C LEU A 60 1.60 1.85 -7.28
N SER A 61 1.88 2.12 -6.01
CA SER A 61 2.26 3.45 -5.54
C SER A 61 3.64 3.42 -4.89
N TRP A 62 4.43 4.46 -5.12
CA TRP A 62 5.72 4.66 -4.47
C TRP A 62 5.54 5.55 -3.24
N SER A 63 5.57 4.94 -2.06
CA SER A 63 5.26 5.61 -0.79
C SER A 63 6.17 6.82 -0.49
N PRO A 64 7.48 6.82 -0.79
CA PRO A 64 8.34 7.99 -0.53
C PRO A 64 7.89 9.26 -1.25
N THR A 65 7.57 9.19 -2.55
CA THR A 65 7.07 10.35 -3.29
C THR A 65 5.65 10.72 -2.89
N PHE A 66 4.79 9.73 -2.61
CA PHE A 66 3.45 9.99 -2.09
C PHE A 66 3.50 10.75 -0.76
N CYS A 67 4.27 10.25 0.21
CA CYS A 67 4.41 10.88 1.52
C CYS A 67 5.06 12.25 1.43
N ALA A 68 6.06 12.45 0.56
CA ALA A 68 6.65 13.77 0.34
C ALA A 68 5.67 14.81 -0.22
N SER A 69 4.61 14.37 -0.91
CA SER A 69 3.60 15.26 -1.50
C SER A 69 2.55 15.77 -0.50
N LEU A 70 2.45 15.12 0.67
CA LEU A 70 1.48 15.46 1.70
C LEU A 70 1.98 16.59 2.61
N SER A 71 1.04 17.40 3.14
CA SER A 71 1.34 18.32 4.24
C SER A 71 1.84 17.56 5.47
N GLN A 72 2.55 18.24 6.37
CA GLN A 72 3.00 17.63 7.62
C GLN A 72 1.85 16.99 8.41
N SER A 73 0.74 17.73 8.58
CA SER A 73 -0.44 17.23 9.28
C SER A 73 -1.09 16.03 8.57
N ALA A 74 -1.10 16.00 7.23
CA ALA A 74 -1.63 14.85 6.50
C ALA A 74 -0.73 13.61 6.62
N ARG A 75 0.60 13.79 6.62
CA ARG A 75 1.56 12.69 6.82
C ARG A 75 1.38 12.01 8.18
N GLU A 76 1.23 12.79 9.24
CA GLU A 76 1.07 12.28 10.61
C GLU A 76 -0.20 11.45 10.78
N ASN A 77 -1.23 11.72 9.98
CA ASN A 77 -2.49 10.98 9.97
C ASN A 77 -2.48 9.73 9.08
N LYS A 78 -1.37 9.45 8.38
CA LYS A 78 -1.24 8.31 7.47
C LYS A 78 -0.23 7.33 8.03
N PHE A 79 -0.68 6.11 8.36
CA PHE A 79 0.18 5.07 8.90
C PHE A 79 1.45 4.86 8.05
N GLN A 80 1.29 4.77 6.73
CA GLN A 80 2.41 4.57 5.81
C GLN A 80 3.46 5.69 5.79
N CYS A 81 3.09 6.90 6.23
CA CYS A 81 3.95 8.08 6.20
C CYS A 81 4.48 8.48 7.58
N HIS A 82 4.10 7.76 8.64
CA HIS A 82 4.60 8.03 9.97
C HIS A 82 6.12 7.81 10.03
N PRO A 83 6.92 8.66 10.71
CA PRO A 83 8.39 8.56 10.70
C PRO A 83 8.96 7.23 11.21
N SER A 84 8.20 6.46 11.99
CA SER A 84 8.59 5.12 12.46
C SER A 84 8.37 4.02 11.42
N ASN A 85 7.72 4.33 10.30
CA ASN A 85 7.39 3.40 9.24
C ASN A 85 8.13 3.80 7.97
N SER A 86 8.50 2.80 7.18
CA SER A 86 9.13 3.01 5.87
C SER A 86 8.57 2.00 4.89
N PHE A 87 7.75 2.48 3.96
CA PHE A 87 7.21 1.68 2.87
C PHE A 87 7.89 2.06 1.57
N GLY A 88 8.13 1.05 0.73
CA GLY A 88 8.62 1.23 -0.63
C GLY A 88 7.48 1.23 -1.63
N LEU A 89 7.47 0.22 -2.52
CA LEU A 89 6.34 -0.03 -3.41
C LEU A 89 5.22 -0.68 -2.62
N ILE A 90 4.03 -0.12 -2.73
CA ILE A 90 2.80 -0.69 -2.19
C ILE A 90 1.83 -1.00 -3.31
N VAL A 91 0.90 -1.91 -3.06
CA VAL A 91 -0.26 -2.09 -3.92
C VAL A 91 -1.18 -0.89 -3.71
N HIS A 92 -1.47 -0.17 -4.78
CA HIS A 92 -2.55 0.81 -4.78
C HIS A 92 -3.87 0.09 -4.96
N GLY A 93 -3.96 -0.82 -5.93
CA GLY A 93 -5.18 -1.57 -6.19
C GLY A 93 -5.06 -2.55 -7.35
N LEU A 94 -6.08 -3.39 -7.48
CA LEU A 94 -6.30 -4.25 -8.63
C LEU A 94 -7.51 -3.73 -9.39
N TRP A 95 -7.31 -3.21 -10.59
CA TRP A 95 -8.34 -2.50 -11.32
C TRP A 95 -8.81 -3.32 -12.52
N PRO A 96 -10.06 -3.78 -12.54
CA PRO A 96 -10.65 -4.36 -13.74
C PRO A 96 -10.68 -3.35 -14.89
N GLN A 97 -10.30 -3.81 -16.08
CA GLN A 97 -10.25 -2.97 -17.28
C GLN A 97 -10.97 -3.66 -18.43
N ALA A 98 -11.78 -2.91 -19.17
CA ALA A 98 -12.30 -3.34 -20.46
C ALA A 98 -11.33 -2.99 -21.60
N LEU A 99 -10.99 -3.96 -22.46
CA LEU A 99 -10.07 -3.77 -23.58
C LEU A 99 -10.58 -2.73 -24.59
N LYS A 100 -11.89 -2.62 -24.73
CA LYS A 100 -12.55 -1.70 -25.68
C LYS A 100 -13.06 -0.41 -25.03
N ALA A 101 -12.60 -0.08 -23.83
CA ALA A 101 -13.01 1.16 -23.16
C ALA A 101 -12.57 2.39 -23.97
N PRO A 102 -13.49 3.25 -24.44
CA PRO A 102 -13.12 4.43 -25.24
C PRO A 102 -12.43 5.54 -24.43
N ASN A 103 -12.47 5.47 -23.10
CA ASN A 103 -11.81 6.41 -22.20
C ASN A 103 -11.81 5.86 -20.78
N VAL A 104 -11.12 6.56 -19.88
CA VAL A 104 -11.00 6.17 -18.47
C VAL A 104 -12.35 6.01 -17.77
N ARG A 105 -13.45 6.63 -18.20
CA ARG A 105 -14.77 6.49 -17.55
C ARG A 105 -15.46 5.17 -17.89
N ALA A 106 -15.03 4.50 -18.95
CA ALA A 106 -15.69 3.33 -19.50
C ALA A 106 -15.14 1.99 -18.97
N HIS A 107 -14.17 1.97 -18.06
CA HIS A 107 -13.75 0.72 -17.41
C HIS A 107 -14.68 0.37 -16.23
N PRO A 108 -14.80 -0.93 -15.88
CA PRO A 108 -15.63 -1.37 -14.77
C PRO A 108 -15.25 -0.68 -13.44
N ARG A 109 -16.26 -0.27 -12.69
CA ARG A 109 -16.13 0.27 -11.33
C ARG A 109 -17.48 0.48 -10.68
N ASN A 110 -17.48 0.54 -9.36
CA ASN A 110 -18.65 0.86 -8.56
C ASN A 110 -19.84 -0.07 -8.91
N CYS A 111 -19.57 -1.37 -9.12
CA CYS A 111 -20.53 -2.33 -9.69
C CYS A 111 -21.70 -2.70 -8.76
N ARG A 112 -21.44 -2.79 -7.46
CA ARG A 112 -22.43 -3.13 -6.41
C ARG A 112 -22.31 -2.20 -5.20
N ASP A 113 -23.13 -2.38 -4.17
CA ASP A 113 -22.91 -1.71 -2.89
C ASP A 113 -22.44 -2.76 -1.89
N GLU A 114 -21.41 -2.46 -1.11
CA GLU A 114 -20.82 -3.41 -0.17
C GLU A 114 -20.64 -2.73 1.19
N PRO A 115 -20.84 -3.45 2.31
CA PRO A 115 -20.59 -2.89 3.62
C PRO A 115 -19.08 -2.74 3.88
N GLN A 116 -18.75 -2.03 4.96
CA GLN A 116 -17.41 -1.96 5.50
C GLN A 116 -16.78 -3.37 5.67
N LEU A 117 -15.58 -3.56 5.14
CA LEU A 117 -14.78 -4.77 5.31
C LEU A 117 -14.47 -5.00 6.79
N ASN A 118 -14.41 -6.26 7.21
CA ASN A 118 -14.02 -6.60 8.57
C ASN A 118 -12.57 -6.15 8.87
N ALA A 119 -12.34 -5.55 10.05
CA ALA A 119 -11.02 -5.04 10.44
C ALA A 119 -9.90 -6.10 10.40
N THR A 120 -10.21 -7.35 10.73
CA THR A 120 -9.25 -8.47 10.66
C THR A 120 -8.87 -8.77 9.21
N PHE A 121 -9.81 -8.63 8.27
CA PHE A 121 -9.53 -8.78 6.84
C PHE A 121 -8.64 -7.64 6.36
N VAL A 122 -8.97 -6.39 6.69
CA VAL A 122 -8.15 -5.22 6.32
C VAL A 122 -6.71 -5.36 6.85
N LYS A 123 -6.55 -5.73 8.13
CA LYS A 123 -5.23 -5.94 8.75
C LYS A 123 -4.37 -7.00 8.05
N ARG A 124 -4.98 -8.01 7.40
CA ARG A 124 -4.24 -9.04 6.65
C ARG A 124 -3.47 -8.47 5.46
N TYR A 125 -3.99 -7.42 4.82
CA TYR A 125 -3.38 -6.80 3.63
C TYR A 125 -2.59 -5.54 3.95
N PHE A 126 -2.60 -5.09 5.21
CA PHE A 126 -2.05 -3.80 5.62
C PHE A 126 -0.56 -3.64 5.30
N CYS A 127 0.20 -4.72 5.25
CA CYS A 127 1.62 -4.67 4.95
C CYS A 127 1.93 -4.46 3.46
N ILE A 128 0.96 -4.67 2.59
CA ILE A 128 1.08 -4.37 1.15
C ILE A 128 0.19 -3.19 0.71
N MET A 129 -0.82 -2.85 1.53
CA MET A 129 -1.76 -1.72 1.34
C MET A 129 -1.92 -0.99 2.70
N PRO A 130 -0.99 -0.11 3.08
CA PRO A 130 -0.85 0.41 4.46
C PRO A 130 -1.81 1.55 4.83
N ASP A 131 -3.08 1.39 4.50
CA ASP A 131 -4.16 2.30 4.90
C ASP A 131 -5.53 1.60 4.77
N GLU A 132 -6.33 1.64 5.83
CA GLU A 132 -7.67 1.06 5.84
C GLU A 132 -8.64 1.74 4.87
N ASP A 133 -8.51 3.06 4.65
CA ASP A 133 -9.32 3.78 3.65
C ASP A 133 -8.94 3.33 2.24
N LEU A 134 -7.66 3.03 2.00
CA LEU A 134 -7.19 2.52 0.71
C LEU A 134 -7.78 1.14 0.44
N VAL A 135 -7.66 0.22 1.40
CA VAL A 135 -8.20 -1.14 1.24
C VAL A 135 -9.71 -1.12 1.01
N GLN A 136 -10.46 -0.35 1.80
CA GLN A 136 -11.91 -0.24 1.66
C GLN A 136 -12.31 0.44 0.35
N GLY A 137 -11.74 1.61 0.05
CA GLY A 137 -12.10 2.38 -1.13
C GLY A 137 -11.79 1.64 -2.43
N GLU A 138 -10.70 0.89 -2.48
CA GLU A 138 -10.32 0.07 -3.64
C GLU A 138 -11.22 -1.15 -3.80
N TRP A 139 -11.58 -1.81 -2.69
CA TRP A 139 -12.54 -2.91 -2.72
C TRP A 139 -13.89 -2.44 -3.25
N GLU A 140 -14.41 -1.37 -2.68
CA GLU A 140 -15.66 -0.81 -3.15
C GLU A 140 -15.55 -0.31 -4.58
N LYS A 141 -14.48 0.36 -5.00
CA LYS A 141 -14.46 0.92 -6.34
C LYS A 141 -14.19 -0.12 -7.43
N HIS A 142 -13.33 -1.08 -7.14
CA HIS A 142 -12.71 -1.94 -8.16
C HIS A 142 -12.81 -3.44 -7.89
N GLY A 143 -13.11 -3.88 -6.66
CA GLY A 143 -13.06 -5.30 -6.27
C GLY A 143 -14.33 -6.11 -6.52
N LYS A 144 -15.42 -5.47 -6.91
CA LYS A 144 -16.79 -6.03 -6.95
C LYS A 144 -17.41 -6.13 -8.34
#